data_AF-A0A7W8VH19-F1
#
_entry.id   AF-A0A7W8VH19-F1
#
_cell.length_a   1.000
_cell.length_b   1.000
_cell.length_c   1.000
_cell.angle_alpha   90.00
_cell.angle_beta   90.00
_cell.angle_gamma   90.00
#
_symmetry.space_group_name_H-M   'P 1'
#
loop_
_entity.id
_entity.type
_entity.pdbx_description
1 polymer ?
#
loop_
_entity_poly.entity_id
_entity_poly.type
_entity_poly.pdbx_seq_one_letter_code
_entity_poly.pdbx_strand_id
1 'polypeptide(L)'
;MALRTGRIVLGSRVTPPARRRPHDLARQAVSVDRLSGGRPVLGVGPGADTGGELAALGEEGDPRTRAGMLDEALEVLCRLWSGERVEHRGRHYRVDGLRFVPRPVQRPRIPVWGAAQAVKGAPLRRAARFDGLRPEASPGHLARMLEVVGGHRGGPDGCDVAVCGRPGEAPEPCRRAGATWWLLRLTEVTAVREASPSSRSTGPARRS
;
A
#
# COMPACT_ATOMS: atom_id res chain seq x y z
N MET A 1 -12.20 -9.57 12.09
CA MET A 1 -10.78 -10.00 12.12
C MET A 1 -10.02 -9.48 13.34
N ALA A 2 -9.93 -8.15 13.55
CA ALA A 2 -9.17 -7.58 14.67
C ALA A 2 -9.61 -8.12 16.05
N LEU A 3 -10.90 -8.11 16.36
CA LEU A 3 -11.42 -8.61 17.65
C LEU A 3 -11.59 -10.14 17.73
N ARG A 4 -11.33 -10.86 16.63
CA ARG A 4 -11.58 -12.32 16.54
C ARG A 4 -10.29 -13.14 16.52
N THR A 5 -9.15 -12.47 16.54
CA THR A 5 -7.81 -13.08 16.50
C THR A 5 -6.95 -12.37 17.53
N GLY A 6 -6.04 -13.09 18.19
CA GLY A 6 -5.13 -12.49 19.20
C GLY A 6 -3.69 -12.28 18.73
N ARG A 7 -3.25 -13.00 17.69
CA ARG A 7 -1.82 -13.09 17.31
C ARG A 7 -1.51 -12.69 15.86
N ILE A 8 -2.51 -12.63 15.00
CA ILE A 8 -2.31 -12.38 13.56
C ILE A 8 -2.03 -10.90 13.33
N VAL A 9 -0.96 -10.59 12.59
CA VAL A 9 -0.66 -9.25 12.07
C VAL A 9 -1.63 -8.89 10.96
N LEU A 10 -2.15 -7.65 10.98
CA LEU A 10 -3.21 -7.20 10.07
C LEU A 10 -2.65 -6.20 9.07
N GLY A 11 -2.34 -6.64 7.86
CA GLY A 11 -1.79 -5.78 6.82
C GLY A 11 -2.74 -5.55 5.65
N SER A 12 -2.88 -4.31 5.19
CA SER A 12 -3.39 -4.07 3.83
C SER A 12 -2.31 -4.48 2.82
N ARG A 13 -2.72 -5.04 1.67
CA ARG A 13 -1.76 -5.39 0.61
C ARG A 13 -1.07 -4.13 0.07
N VAL A 14 -1.89 -3.17 -0.38
CA VAL A 14 -1.47 -1.81 -0.74
C VAL A 14 -2.67 -0.88 -0.50
N THR A 15 -2.47 0.19 0.25
CA THR A 15 -3.41 1.29 0.42
C THR A 15 -2.85 2.52 -0.31
N PRO A 16 -3.50 3.00 -1.38
CA PRO A 16 -3.07 4.22 -2.07
C PRO A 16 -3.54 5.48 -1.33
N PRO A 17 -2.66 6.26 -0.67
CA PRO A 17 -3.09 7.44 0.09
C PRO A 17 -3.60 8.56 -0.82
N ALA A 18 -3.17 8.59 -2.09
CA ALA A 18 -3.67 9.52 -3.10
C ALA A 18 -5.19 9.45 -3.28
N ARG A 19 -5.80 8.31 -2.93
CA ARG A 19 -7.25 8.05 -3.04
C ARG A 19 -8.01 8.26 -1.74
N ARG A 20 -7.36 8.84 -0.72
CA ARG A 20 -7.88 8.97 0.64
C ARG A 20 -7.62 10.36 1.18
N ARG A 21 -8.48 10.80 2.09
CA ARG A 21 -8.16 11.92 2.98
C ARG A 21 -7.15 11.42 4.04
N PRO A 22 -5.99 12.07 4.23
CA PRO A 22 -4.98 11.57 5.18
C PRO A 22 -5.49 11.44 6.61
N HIS A 23 -6.35 12.35 7.08
CA HIS A 23 -6.92 12.30 8.43
C HIS A 23 -7.88 11.12 8.63
N ASP A 24 -8.66 10.76 7.61
CA ASP A 24 -9.55 9.60 7.67
C ASP A 24 -8.74 8.31 7.70
N LEU A 25 -7.72 8.20 6.84
CA LEU A 25 -6.81 7.05 6.85
C LEU A 25 -6.07 6.94 8.19
N ALA A 26 -5.59 8.06 8.75
CA ALA A 26 -4.97 8.10 10.07
C ALA A 26 -5.91 7.59 11.16
N ARG A 27 -7.17 8.04 11.14
CA ARG A 27 -8.19 7.64 12.11
C ARG A 27 -8.50 6.15 12.00
N GLN A 28 -8.72 5.66 10.79
CA GLN A 28 -9.02 4.26 10.50
C GLN A 28 -7.89 3.35 10.97
N ALA A 29 -6.64 3.71 10.66
CA ALA A 29 -5.46 2.94 11.08
C ALA A 29 -5.34 2.89 12.61
N VAL A 30 -5.50 4.03 13.29
CA VAL A 30 -5.48 4.10 14.77
C VAL A 30 -6.61 3.27 15.38
N SER A 31 -7.82 3.30 14.80
CA SER A 31 -8.93 2.51 15.31
C SER A 31 -8.62 1.02 15.25
N VAL A 32 -8.10 0.52 14.13
CA VAL A 32 -7.69 -0.89 14.00
C VAL A 32 -6.53 -1.21 14.94
N ASP A 33 -5.56 -0.31 15.07
CA ASP A 33 -4.43 -0.45 15.97
C ASP A 33 -4.87 -0.64 17.41
N ARG A 34 -5.71 0.25 17.92
CA ARG A 34 -6.22 0.17 19.29
C ARG A 34 -7.12 -1.05 19.50
N LEU A 35 -8.03 -1.33 18.58
CA LEU A 35 -8.94 -2.49 18.68
C LEU A 35 -8.19 -3.83 18.61
N SER A 36 -7.06 -3.87 17.90
CA SER A 36 -6.27 -5.09 17.76
C SER A 36 -5.17 -5.25 18.81
N GLY A 37 -4.91 -4.23 19.63
CA GLY A 37 -3.79 -4.23 20.57
C GLY A 37 -2.43 -4.02 19.90
N GLY A 38 -2.39 -3.25 18.81
CA GLY A 38 -1.15 -2.88 18.14
C GLY A 38 -0.66 -3.88 17.10
N ARG A 39 -1.56 -4.47 16.31
CA ARG A 39 -1.21 -5.45 15.26
C ARG A 39 -1.27 -4.99 13.80
N PRO A 40 -1.75 -3.79 13.43
CA PRO A 40 -1.82 -3.45 12.02
C PRO A 40 -0.49 -3.00 11.45
N VAL A 41 -0.30 -3.30 10.17
CA VAL A 41 0.76 -2.75 9.32
C VAL A 41 0.09 -2.06 8.12
N LEU A 42 0.47 -0.82 7.85
CA LEU A 42 -0.06 -0.08 6.70
C LEU A 42 0.80 -0.34 5.46
N GLY A 43 0.33 -1.21 4.56
CA GLY A 43 0.92 -1.34 3.22
C GLY A 43 0.55 -0.13 2.38
N VAL A 44 1.51 0.51 1.71
CA VAL A 44 1.29 1.75 0.93
C VAL A 44 1.91 1.68 -0.45
N GLY A 45 1.35 2.44 -1.39
CA GLY A 45 1.86 2.59 -2.74
C GLY A 45 1.13 3.71 -3.48
N PRO A 46 1.61 4.16 -4.65
CA PRO A 46 0.96 5.26 -5.37
C PRO A 46 -0.41 4.85 -5.95
N GLY A 47 -0.68 3.54 -6.03
CA GLY A 47 -1.79 2.99 -6.79
C GLY A 47 -1.45 2.87 -8.28
N ALA A 48 -2.32 2.22 -9.02
CA ALA A 48 -2.25 2.09 -10.48
C ALA A 48 -3.57 2.59 -11.09
N ASP A 49 -3.48 3.16 -12.29
CA ASP A 49 -4.66 3.58 -13.08
C ASP A 49 -4.47 3.07 -14.51
N THR A 50 -4.36 1.75 -14.66
CA THR A 50 -3.94 1.13 -15.92
C THR A 50 -5.03 1.20 -16.99
N GLY A 51 -6.32 1.22 -16.61
CA GLY A 51 -7.45 1.33 -17.53
C GLY A 51 -8.14 2.70 -17.52
N GLY A 52 -7.60 3.68 -16.80
CA GLY A 52 -8.18 5.03 -16.70
C GLY A 52 -9.44 5.11 -15.83
N GLU A 53 -9.79 4.05 -15.11
CA GLU A 53 -10.99 4.01 -14.27
C GLU A 53 -10.93 5.01 -13.12
N LEU A 54 -9.74 5.29 -12.58
CA LEU A 54 -9.60 6.30 -11.51
C LEU A 54 -9.84 7.70 -12.06
N ALA A 55 -9.25 8.03 -13.20
CA ALA A 55 -9.50 9.29 -13.88
C ALA A 55 -10.99 9.45 -14.26
N ALA A 56 -11.65 8.38 -14.70
CA ALA A 56 -13.09 8.39 -14.99
C ALA A 56 -13.97 8.64 -13.74
N LEU A 57 -13.47 8.32 -12.55
CA LEU A 57 -14.12 8.61 -11.26
C LEU A 57 -13.71 9.98 -10.69
N GLY A 58 -12.96 10.79 -11.44
CA GLY A 58 -12.48 12.11 -11.02
C GLY A 58 -11.33 12.05 -10.00
N GLU A 59 -10.67 10.90 -9.86
CA GLU A 59 -9.46 10.78 -9.05
C GLU A 59 -8.21 11.18 -9.85
N GLU A 60 -7.10 11.45 -9.15
CA GLU A 60 -5.82 11.78 -9.78
C GLU A 60 -5.26 10.57 -10.55
N GLY A 61 -5.21 10.67 -11.88
CA GLY A 61 -4.70 9.61 -12.76
C GLY A 61 -3.18 9.67 -12.97
N ASP A 62 -2.55 10.84 -12.84
CA ASP A 62 -1.13 10.99 -13.18
C ASP A 62 -0.23 10.21 -12.19
N PRO A 63 0.59 9.26 -12.66
CA PRO A 63 1.45 8.46 -11.80
C PRO A 63 2.45 9.28 -10.97
N ARG A 64 2.96 10.41 -11.50
CA ARG A 64 3.94 11.24 -10.80
C ARG A 64 3.27 12.04 -9.69
N THR A 65 2.12 12.64 -9.97
CA THR A 65 1.31 13.35 -8.97
C THR A 65 0.89 12.41 -7.85
N ARG A 66 0.39 11.20 -8.16
CA ARG A 66 0.06 10.20 -7.12
C ARG A 66 1.26 9.79 -6.28
N ALA A 67 2.45 9.68 -6.87
CA ALA A 67 3.66 9.40 -6.12
C ALA A 67 4.05 10.56 -5.17
N GLY A 68 3.87 11.82 -5.60
CA GLY A 68 4.04 13.00 -4.75
C GLY A 68 3.02 13.06 -3.61
N MET A 69 1.75 12.81 -3.91
CA MET A 69 0.68 12.68 -2.91
C MET A 69 0.99 11.59 -1.89
N LEU A 70 1.50 10.42 -2.32
CA LEU A 70 1.92 9.37 -1.40
C LEU A 70 3.03 9.84 -0.45
N ASP A 71 4.06 10.51 -0.96
CA ASP A 71 5.16 11.01 -0.13
C ASP A 71 4.66 12.02 0.92
N GLU A 72 3.87 12.99 0.50
CA GLU A 72 3.32 14.01 1.39
C GLU A 72 2.31 13.42 2.41
N ALA A 73 1.46 12.48 1.97
CA ALA A 73 0.53 11.81 2.85
C ALA A 73 1.24 11.02 3.96
N LEU A 74 2.36 10.35 3.65
CA LEU A 74 3.13 9.63 4.65
C LEU A 74 3.73 10.55 5.71
N GLU A 75 4.19 11.73 5.32
CA GLU A 75 4.65 12.76 6.26
C GLU A 75 3.50 13.21 7.18
N VAL A 76 2.35 13.53 6.60
CA VAL A 76 1.15 13.93 7.34
C VAL A 76 0.69 12.82 8.30
N LEU A 77 0.63 11.56 7.86
CA LEU A 77 0.25 10.43 8.70
C LEU A 77 1.19 10.26 9.90
N CYS A 78 2.51 10.34 9.68
CA CYS A 78 3.48 10.25 10.77
C CYS A 78 3.29 11.35 11.81
N ARG A 79 3.04 12.60 11.36
CA ARG A 79 2.77 13.73 12.24
C ARG A 79 1.45 13.56 12.99
N LEU A 80 0.38 13.15 12.32
CA LEU A 80 -0.91 12.89 12.99
C LEU A 80 -0.80 11.80 14.06
N TRP A 81 0.02 10.77 13.84
CA TRP A 81 0.21 9.71 14.82
C TRP A 81 1.15 10.07 15.99
N SER A 82 1.94 11.15 15.89
CA SER A 82 2.80 11.60 16.98
C SER A 82 2.01 12.05 18.21
N GLY A 83 0.78 12.55 18.00
CA GLY A 83 -0.07 13.12 19.04
C GLY A 83 0.34 14.53 19.48
N GLU A 84 1.31 15.12 18.79
CA GLU A 84 1.67 16.54 18.92
C GLU A 84 0.69 17.41 18.12
N ARG A 85 0.81 18.73 18.29
CA ARG A 85 0.06 19.68 17.46
C ARG A 85 0.71 19.73 16.07
N VAL A 86 -0.07 19.43 15.04
CA VAL A 86 0.40 19.34 13.66
C VAL A 86 0.03 20.60 12.90
N GLU A 87 1.06 21.22 12.30
CA GLU A 87 0.91 22.20 11.23
C GLU A 87 1.61 21.63 9.98
N HIS A 88 0.90 21.63 8.86
CA HIS A 88 1.41 21.16 7.58
C HIS A 88 0.74 21.94 6.45
N ARG A 89 1.54 22.48 5.54
CA ARG A 89 1.08 23.19 4.34
C ARG A 89 1.93 22.69 3.17
N GLY A 90 1.53 21.55 2.61
CA GLY A 90 2.19 20.95 1.48
C GLY A 90 1.46 21.26 0.17
N ARG A 91 1.88 20.60 -0.91
CA ARG A 91 1.30 20.78 -2.24
C ARG A 91 -0.08 20.14 -2.34
N HIS A 92 -0.28 19.02 -1.63
CA HIS A 92 -1.47 18.18 -1.76
C HIS A 92 -2.38 18.25 -0.54
N TYR A 93 -1.83 18.52 0.64
CA TYR A 93 -2.52 18.43 1.91
C TYR A 93 -2.20 19.61 2.83
N ARG A 94 -3.19 19.93 3.67
CA ARG A 94 -3.11 20.99 4.67
C ARG A 94 -3.66 20.50 6.00
N VAL A 95 -2.96 20.83 7.08
CA VAL A 95 -3.37 20.64 8.47
C VAL A 95 -3.04 21.92 9.22
N ASP A 96 -4.04 22.57 9.79
CA ASP A 96 -3.87 23.84 10.49
C ASP A 96 -4.02 23.65 12.00
N GLY A 97 -2.90 23.41 12.68
CA GLY A 97 -2.82 23.52 14.13
C GLY A 97 -3.66 22.49 14.90
N LEU A 98 -3.78 21.28 14.37
CA LEU A 98 -4.62 20.21 14.91
C LEU A 98 -3.81 19.23 15.76
N ARG A 99 -4.32 18.88 16.95
CA ARG A 99 -3.80 17.74 17.72
C ARG A 99 -4.65 16.50 17.45
N PHE A 100 -4.03 15.44 16.92
CA PHE A 100 -4.76 14.24 16.51
C PHE A 100 -4.66 13.15 17.60
N VAL A 101 -5.78 12.87 18.25
CA VAL A 101 -5.90 11.89 19.34
C VAL A 101 -7.11 10.97 19.12
N PRO A 102 -7.12 9.72 19.62
CA PRO A 102 -6.02 9.06 20.36
C PRO A 102 -4.82 8.73 19.46
N ARG A 103 -3.66 8.52 20.09
CA ARG A 103 -2.46 8.00 19.43
C ARG A 103 -2.59 6.48 19.18
N PRO A 104 -1.83 5.92 18.23
CA PRO A 104 -1.60 4.48 18.18
C PRO A 104 -1.10 3.94 19.53
N VAL A 105 -1.39 2.67 19.80
CA VAL A 105 -0.71 1.82 20.79
C VAL A 105 0.73 1.54 20.34
N GLN A 106 0.92 1.21 19.05
CA GLN A 106 2.26 0.96 18.50
C GLN A 106 3.16 2.21 18.59
N ARG A 107 4.45 1.97 18.78
CA ARG A 107 5.50 2.98 18.90
C ARG A 107 6.63 2.68 17.90
N PRO A 108 7.25 3.72 17.30
CA PRO A 108 6.92 5.14 17.43
C PRO A 108 5.59 5.53 16.77
N ARG A 109 5.11 4.73 15.82
CA ARG A 109 3.86 4.89 15.07
C ARG A 109 3.39 3.51 14.55
N ILE A 110 2.29 3.48 13.80
CA ILE A 110 1.88 2.28 13.05
C ILE A 110 2.96 1.96 12.00
N PRO A 111 3.44 0.70 11.89
CA PRO A 111 4.41 0.31 10.87
C PRO A 111 3.88 0.51 9.45
N VAL A 112 4.76 0.92 8.54
CA VAL A 112 4.46 1.23 7.14
C VAL A 112 5.35 0.41 6.24
N TRP A 113 4.75 -0.34 5.32
CA TRP A 113 5.47 -1.12 4.31
C TRP A 113 5.23 -0.56 2.91
N GLY A 114 6.30 -0.12 2.24
CA GLY A 114 6.22 0.48 0.92
C GLY A 114 6.21 -0.55 -0.20
N ALA A 115 5.23 -0.47 -1.10
CA ALA A 115 5.16 -1.31 -2.29
C ALA A 115 6.20 -0.87 -3.34
N ALA A 116 6.84 -1.83 -3.98
CA ALA A 116 7.76 -1.58 -5.07
C ALA A 116 7.74 -2.70 -6.12
N GLN A 117 7.76 -2.33 -7.39
CA GLN A 117 7.87 -3.25 -8.53
C GLN A 117 9.21 -3.09 -9.24
N ALA A 118 9.75 -1.87 -9.28
CA ALA A 118 11.02 -1.58 -9.90
C ALA A 118 12.21 -1.79 -8.94
N VAL A 119 13.32 -2.31 -9.47
CA VAL A 119 14.58 -2.54 -8.73
C VAL A 119 15.37 -1.26 -8.44
N LYS A 120 14.82 -0.08 -8.76
CA LYS A 120 15.44 1.23 -8.48
C LYS A 120 14.38 2.34 -8.41
N GLY A 121 14.79 3.51 -7.92
CA GLY A 121 14.02 4.74 -7.99
C GLY A 121 13.25 5.08 -6.72
N ALA A 122 12.26 5.97 -6.86
CA ALA A 122 11.52 6.54 -5.74
C ALA A 122 10.85 5.50 -4.81
N PRO A 123 10.28 4.38 -5.29
CA PRO A 123 9.68 3.37 -4.41
C PRO A 123 10.66 2.78 -3.38
N LEU A 124 11.88 2.44 -3.79
CA LEU A 124 12.89 1.87 -2.89
C LEU A 124 13.45 2.91 -1.92
N ARG A 125 13.70 4.14 -2.40
CA ARG A 125 14.04 5.27 -1.52
C ARG A 125 12.96 5.53 -0.47
N ARG A 126 11.70 5.39 -0.84
CA ARG A 126 10.58 5.52 0.08
C ARG A 126 10.59 4.40 1.11
N ALA A 127 10.62 3.14 0.68
CA ALA A 127 10.65 2.00 1.59
C ALA A 127 11.83 2.08 2.58
N ALA A 128 13.00 2.56 2.14
CA ALA A 128 14.16 2.77 3.00
C ALA A 128 13.92 3.71 4.19
N ARG A 129 12.97 4.65 4.09
CA ARG A 129 12.60 5.59 5.18
C ARG A 129 11.60 5.02 6.19
N PHE A 130 11.05 3.83 5.92
CA PHE A 130 9.98 3.22 6.72
C PHE A 130 10.38 1.81 7.19
N ASP A 131 9.41 1.06 7.73
CA ASP A 131 9.67 -0.16 8.50
C ASP A 131 9.75 -1.40 7.62
N GLY A 132 9.34 -1.31 6.35
CA GLY A 132 9.43 -2.46 5.45
C GLY A 132 9.18 -2.17 3.98
N LEU A 133 9.50 -3.20 3.20
CA LEU A 133 9.35 -3.29 1.77
C LEU A 133 8.32 -4.38 1.45
N ARG A 134 7.41 -4.07 0.54
CA ARG A 134 6.50 -5.04 -0.06
C ARG A 134 6.79 -5.16 -1.56
N PRO A 135 7.76 -6.00 -1.94
CA PRO A 135 8.17 -6.12 -3.32
C PRO A 135 7.21 -7.01 -4.10
N GLU A 136 6.98 -6.66 -5.36
CA GLU A 136 6.43 -7.57 -6.36
C GLU A 136 7.55 -7.87 -7.36
N ALA A 137 8.31 -8.92 -7.03
CA ALA A 137 9.58 -9.23 -7.67
C ALA A 137 9.88 -10.73 -7.59
N SER A 138 10.66 -11.24 -8.54
CA SER A 138 11.29 -12.55 -8.45
C SER A 138 12.37 -12.57 -7.35
N PRO A 139 12.81 -13.74 -6.87
CA PRO A 139 13.89 -13.82 -5.88
C PRO A 139 15.17 -13.09 -6.29
N GLY A 140 15.56 -13.17 -7.57
CA GLY A 140 16.75 -12.47 -8.08
C GLY A 140 16.60 -10.95 -8.08
N HIS A 141 15.40 -10.44 -8.41
CA HIS A 141 15.12 -9.00 -8.31
C HIS A 141 15.00 -8.53 -6.86
N LEU A 142 14.52 -9.39 -5.95
CA LEU A 142 14.41 -9.08 -4.53
C LEU A 142 15.77 -8.74 -3.92
N ALA A 143 16.78 -9.58 -4.13
CA ALA A 143 18.13 -9.33 -3.61
C ALA A 143 18.65 -7.94 -4.03
N ARG A 144 18.51 -7.60 -5.32
CA ARG A 144 18.88 -6.29 -5.86
C ARG A 144 18.09 -5.14 -5.24
N MET A 145 16.80 -5.33 -4.97
CA MET A 145 15.99 -4.31 -4.29
C MET A 145 16.48 -4.06 -2.86
N LEU A 146 16.87 -5.13 -2.14
CA LEU A 146 17.39 -5.02 -0.79
C LEU A 146 18.77 -4.39 -0.73
N GLU A 147 19.63 -4.60 -1.72
CA GLU A 147 20.90 -3.86 -1.85
C GLU A 147 20.66 -2.35 -1.94
N VAL A 148 19.70 -1.93 -2.78
CA VAL A 148 19.36 -0.51 -2.93
C VAL A 148 18.74 0.07 -1.65
N VAL A 149 17.82 -0.66 -1.02
CA VAL A 149 17.22 -0.24 0.26
C VAL A 149 18.28 -0.16 1.35
N GLY A 150 19.16 -1.16 1.46
CA GLY A 150 20.25 -1.21 2.42
C GLY A 150 21.24 -0.05 2.22
N GLY A 151 21.58 0.28 0.96
CA GLY A 151 22.42 1.44 0.64
C GLY A 151 21.83 2.78 1.10
N HIS A 152 20.50 2.92 1.09
CA HIS A 152 19.84 4.13 1.61
C HIS A 152 19.72 4.14 3.15
N ARG A 153 19.72 2.97 3.80
CA ARG A 153 19.58 2.84 5.25
C ARG A 153 20.92 2.80 6.00
N GLY A 154 22.02 2.54 5.30
CA GLY A 154 23.31 2.22 5.91
C GLY A 154 23.41 0.77 6.40
N GLY A 155 22.55 -0.13 5.92
CA GLY A 155 22.54 -1.54 6.29
C GLY A 155 21.21 -2.25 6.02
N PRO A 156 21.18 -3.59 6.08
CA PRO A 156 19.97 -4.39 5.80
C PRO A 156 18.95 -4.39 6.95
N ASP A 157 19.34 -3.94 8.14
CA ASP A 157 18.57 -4.13 9.36
C ASP A 157 17.33 -3.22 9.47
N GLY A 158 16.34 -3.72 10.21
CA GLY A 158 15.11 -2.99 10.56
C GLY A 158 14.13 -2.79 9.41
N CYS A 159 14.29 -3.51 8.31
CA CYS A 159 13.38 -3.50 7.16
C CYS A 159 12.69 -4.85 7.05
N ASP A 160 11.40 -4.91 7.35
CA ASP A 160 10.59 -6.09 7.06
C ASP A 160 10.39 -6.25 5.55
N VAL A 161 10.52 -7.48 5.05
CA VAL A 161 10.44 -7.77 3.62
C VAL A 161 9.32 -8.78 3.39
N ALA A 162 8.19 -8.30 2.90
CA ALA A 162 6.97 -9.09 2.77
C ALA A 162 6.66 -9.49 1.33
N VAL A 163 6.96 -10.74 1.01
CA VAL A 163 6.75 -11.33 -0.32
C VAL A 163 5.44 -12.11 -0.35
N CYS A 164 4.72 -12.00 -1.46
CA CYS A 164 3.53 -12.83 -1.70
C CYS A 164 3.87 -14.02 -2.58
N GLY A 165 3.39 -15.20 -2.21
CA GLY A 165 3.46 -16.39 -3.05
C GLY A 165 2.13 -17.12 -3.12
N ARG A 166 2.03 -18.09 -4.02
CA ARG A 166 0.84 -18.93 -4.20
C ARG A 166 0.90 -20.18 -3.31
N PRO A 167 -0.25 -20.80 -3.00
CA PRO A 167 -0.27 -22.14 -2.41
C PRO A 167 0.56 -23.11 -3.26
N GLY A 168 1.42 -23.90 -2.61
CA GLY A 168 2.32 -24.85 -3.28
C GLY A 168 3.67 -24.29 -3.72
N GLU A 169 3.88 -22.97 -3.71
CA GLU A 169 5.20 -22.37 -3.98
C GLU A 169 6.09 -22.44 -2.73
N ALA A 170 7.36 -22.80 -2.95
CA ALA A 170 8.38 -22.87 -1.91
C ALA A 170 8.88 -21.46 -1.53
N PRO A 171 8.82 -21.03 -0.25
CA PRO A 171 9.29 -19.72 0.18
C PRO A 171 10.83 -19.60 0.22
N GLU A 172 11.57 -20.72 0.16
CA GLU A 172 13.01 -20.79 0.39
C GLU A 172 13.84 -19.86 -0.52
N PRO A 173 13.58 -19.75 -1.84
CA PRO A 173 14.32 -18.82 -2.69
C PRO A 173 14.15 -17.36 -2.24
N CYS A 174 12.94 -16.95 -1.87
CA CYS A 174 12.66 -15.60 -1.37
C CYS A 174 13.27 -15.38 0.01
N ARG A 175 13.21 -16.38 0.90
CA ARG A 175 13.84 -16.32 2.23
C ARG A 175 15.35 -16.14 2.11
N ARG A 176 16.03 -16.90 1.24
CA ARG A 176 17.47 -16.73 0.97
C ARG A 176 17.81 -15.36 0.38
N ALA A 177 16.90 -14.80 -0.42
CA ALA A 177 17.05 -13.45 -0.97
C ALA A 177 16.72 -12.34 0.05
N GLY A 178 16.36 -12.66 1.30
CA GLY A 178 16.15 -11.70 2.39
C GLY A 178 14.68 -11.42 2.75
N ALA A 179 13.72 -12.23 2.29
CA ALA A 179 12.33 -12.11 2.72
C ALA A 179 12.15 -12.50 4.20
N THR A 180 11.50 -11.64 4.98
CA THR A 180 11.16 -11.89 6.39
C THR A 180 9.72 -12.38 6.56
N TRP A 181 8.83 -12.05 5.62
CA TRP A 181 7.43 -12.52 5.61
C TRP A 181 7.08 -13.22 4.30
N TRP A 182 6.41 -14.37 4.42
CA TRP A 182 5.76 -15.08 3.32
C TRP A 182 4.25 -14.97 3.45
N LEU A 183 3.62 -14.32 2.48
CA LEU A 183 2.19 -14.05 2.50
C LEU A 183 1.51 -14.88 1.42
N LEU A 184 0.62 -15.78 1.84
CA LEU A 184 -0.15 -16.61 0.92
C LEU A 184 -1.20 -15.76 0.20
N ARG A 185 -1.14 -15.76 -1.13
CA ARG A 185 -2.21 -15.24 -1.98
C ARG A 185 -3.31 -16.30 -2.04
N LEU A 186 -4.32 -16.11 -1.20
CA LEU A 186 -5.54 -16.91 -1.22
C LEU A 186 -6.47 -16.30 -2.28
N THR A 187 -6.67 -17.01 -3.39
CA THR A 187 -7.57 -16.72 -4.55
C THR A 187 -7.06 -15.78 -5.65
N GLU A 188 -7.21 -16.23 -6.91
CA GLU A 188 -7.58 -15.39 -8.05
C GLU A 188 -9.11 -15.39 -8.11
N VAL A 189 -9.76 -14.27 -7.78
CA VAL A 189 -11.17 -14.10 -8.16
C VAL A 189 -11.16 -13.72 -9.63
N THR A 190 -11.23 -14.72 -10.51
CA THR A 190 -11.52 -14.48 -11.92
C THR A 190 -12.94 -13.94 -11.97
N ALA A 191 -13.11 -12.64 -12.14
CA ALA A 191 -14.41 -12.08 -12.50
C ALA A 191 -14.74 -12.63 -13.89
N VAL A 192 -15.54 -13.71 -13.93
CA VAL A 192 -16.16 -14.16 -15.18
C VAL A 192 -17.15 -13.07 -15.55
N ARG A 193 -16.77 -12.23 -16.50
CA ARG A 193 -17.69 -11.28 -17.12
C ARG A 193 -18.58 -12.10 -18.04
N GLU A 194 -19.78 -12.44 -17.59
CA GLU A 194 -20.80 -12.98 -18.50
C GLU A 194 -21.03 -11.95 -19.61
N ALA A 195 -20.76 -12.36 -20.85
CA ALA A 195 -21.05 -11.54 -22.01
C ALA A 195 -22.57 -11.46 -22.16
N SER A 196 -23.15 -10.26 -22.02
CA SER A 196 -24.56 -10.04 -22.35
C SER A 196 -24.81 -10.46 -23.81
N PRO A 197 -25.90 -11.19 -24.10
CA PRO A 197 -26.21 -11.61 -25.45
C PRO A 197 -26.46 -10.37 -26.32
N SER A 198 -25.67 -10.23 -27.39
CA SER A 198 -25.85 -9.18 -28.39
C SER A 198 -27.27 -9.22 -28.94
N SER A 199 -28.03 -8.14 -28.76
CA SER A 199 -29.29 -7.94 -29.45
C SER A 199 -29.02 -7.91 -30.97
N ARG A 200 -29.41 -8.96 -31.68
CA ARG A 200 -29.46 -8.92 -33.15
C ARG A 200 -30.53 -7.92 -33.55
N SER A 201 -30.08 -6.77 -34.04
CA SER A 201 -30.87 -5.84 -34.83
C SER A 201 -31.29 -6.53 -36.13
N THR A 202 -32.54 -6.97 -36.22
CA THR A 202 -33.20 -7.26 -37.49
C THR A 202 -33.69 -5.94 -38.07
N GLY A 203 -32.93 -5.38 -39.03
CA GLY A 203 -33.37 -4.24 -39.83
C GLY A 203 -34.55 -4.63 -40.74
N PRO A 204 -35.49 -3.71 -41.03
CA PRO A 204 -36.62 -4.01 -41.89
C PRO A 204 -36.19 -4.11 -43.36
N ALA A 205 -36.69 -5.15 -44.02
CA ALA A 205 -36.53 -5.39 -45.44
C ALA A 205 -37.21 -4.28 -46.27
N ARG A 206 -36.45 -3.66 -47.18
CA ARG A 206 -37.00 -2.89 -48.30
C ARG A 206 -37.75 -3.84 -49.24
N ARG A 207 -38.98 -3.49 -49.60
CA ARG A 207 -39.58 -3.92 -50.88
C ARG A 207 -40.15 -2.71 -51.61
N SER A 208 -39.94 -2.79 -52.91
CA SER A 208 -40.33 -1.94 -54.04
C SER A 208 -41.78 -1.52 -54.08
#